data_AF-A0A7V5YRA4-F1
#
_entry.id   AF-A0A7V5YRA4-F1
#
_cell.length_a   1.000
_cell.length_b   1.000
_cell.length_c   1.000
_cell.angle_alpha   90.00
_cell.angle_beta   90.00
_cell.angle_gamma   90.00
#
_symmetry.space_group_name_H-M   'P 1'
#
loop_
_entity.id
_entity.type
_entity.pdbx_description
1 polymer ?
#
loop_
_entity_poly.entity_id
_entity_poly.type
_entity_poly.pdbx_seq_one_letter_code
_entity_poly.pdbx_strand_id
1 'polypeptide(L)'
;MKRLPGVCAALGIGFVAFALDPARDILLSWPEPNPSVVDLAHEIGAAAVLVPFNPGSTYDRFASACSQAGILPVAELRQEGSVATLRERARLALKAGFGGLAYQATGNEAELRRFIEDHANVPQLVFVDPSRANWRLEPAYAVWTQALWPGTKRPEPTSASATESPWIDANLWLISWLRARFPERPPILGQRPDPEAGVAEDQYVPNSTVEVALAEARIAGGNWILALPERYRQALIEGELQAIRDWRSLARSIQFLREHLGDLQASAGLRILALAGELEETGEILNLLFRHNATPAVEHVASPRLSMLLASGGYSVVVAANLEPPEPLRAPLLEFAKRGGTLVVAPSASERAPWWSTAAQPGKSEAGTHGPLRLGQGRLIVYPEPIVDVHEFALDVIAALNWKVRDLRIWGAPTILGLVRRSTQGGLTLGLIDYGHRWTQDHDPDFLIQVYGRFAKAELLVPERSASIPLSPRVRGELTEIELRDLRYVGLIQMQRGEE
;
A
#
# COMPACT_ATOMS: atom_id res chain seq x y z
N MET A 1 -22.10 58.38 21.62
CA MET A 1 -23.00 57.48 22.41
C MET A 1 -22.90 56.10 21.77
N LYS A 2 -22.47 55.00 22.38
CA LYS A 2 -22.13 54.65 23.77
C LYS A 2 -20.81 53.87 23.77
N ARG A 3 -20.04 54.02 24.85
CA ARG A 3 -18.77 53.37 25.19
C ARG A 3 -19.01 52.13 26.08
N LEU A 4 -18.00 51.24 26.08
CA LEU A 4 -17.52 50.29 27.13
C LEU A 4 -18.20 48.92 27.33
N PRO A 5 -17.49 47.91 27.91
CA PRO A 5 -16.05 47.82 28.26
C PRO A 5 -15.34 46.52 27.80
N GLY A 6 -14.00 46.53 27.94
CA GLY A 6 -13.13 45.37 27.70
C GLY A 6 -13.15 44.33 28.82
N VAL A 7 -12.67 43.13 28.48
CA VAL A 7 -12.32 42.06 29.42
C VAL A 7 -11.04 41.38 28.93
N CYS A 8 -10.03 41.44 29.80
CA CYS A 8 -8.85 40.60 29.97
C CYS A 8 -8.21 39.91 28.75
N ALA A 9 -6.99 40.38 28.44
CA ALA A 9 -5.93 39.54 27.92
C ALA A 9 -5.67 38.38 28.91
N ALA A 10 -6.24 37.21 28.61
CA ALA A 10 -5.66 35.94 29.02
C ALA A 10 -4.64 35.58 27.94
N LEU A 11 -3.38 35.38 28.32
CA LEU A 11 -2.36 34.71 27.52
C LEU A 11 -2.84 33.27 27.28
N GLY A 12 -3.75 33.09 26.33
CA GLY A 12 -3.99 31.81 25.73
C GLY A 12 -2.74 31.46 24.95
N ILE A 13 -2.01 30.45 25.40
CA ILE A 13 -1.17 29.66 24.51
C ILE A 13 -2.14 29.16 23.44
N GLY A 14 -2.21 29.87 22.32
CA GLY A 14 -3.00 29.47 21.19
C GLY A 14 -2.45 28.11 20.76
N PHE A 15 -3.19 27.04 21.05
CA PHE A 15 -2.99 25.79 20.38
C PHE A 15 -3.20 26.08 18.90
N VAL A 16 -2.08 26.21 18.17
CA VAL A 16 -2.12 26.09 16.72
C VAL A 16 -2.68 24.70 16.47
N ALA A 17 -3.85 24.62 15.85
CA ALA A 17 -4.38 23.34 15.40
C ALA A 17 -3.33 22.75 14.46
N PHE A 18 -2.63 21.71 14.90
CA PHE A 18 -1.73 20.96 14.05
C PHE A 18 -2.59 20.31 12.96
N ALA A 19 -2.47 20.81 11.74
CA ALA A 19 -3.07 20.18 10.58
C ALA A 19 -2.26 18.93 10.26
N LEU A 20 -2.65 17.80 10.84
CA LEU A 20 -2.10 16.48 10.48
C LEU A 20 -2.73 16.03 9.16
N ASP A 21 -1.89 15.67 8.20
CA ASP A 21 -2.29 14.95 6.97
C ASP A 21 -1.70 13.53 7.01
N PRO A 22 -2.39 12.55 7.63
CA PRO A 22 -1.95 11.16 7.71
C PRO A 22 -1.68 10.47 6.36
N ALA A 23 -2.12 11.05 5.24
CA ALA A 23 -1.79 10.51 3.92
C ALA A 23 -0.35 10.87 3.50
N ARG A 24 0.20 11.97 4.03
CA ARG A 24 1.49 12.54 3.61
C ARG A 24 2.52 12.59 4.72
N ASP A 25 2.07 12.82 5.93
CA ASP A 25 2.94 13.01 7.09
C ASP A 25 3.57 11.70 7.55
N ILE A 26 4.70 11.81 8.24
CA ILE A 26 5.34 10.67 8.88
C ILE A 26 4.73 10.52 10.27
N LEU A 27 4.21 9.32 10.54
CA LEU A 27 3.57 8.94 11.80
C LEU A 27 4.44 7.87 12.46
N LEU A 28 4.92 8.12 13.67
CA LEU A 28 5.76 7.20 14.42
C LEU A 28 4.97 6.62 15.60
N SER A 29 4.96 5.30 15.78
CA SER A 29 4.45 4.63 16.98
C SER A 29 5.61 4.23 17.87
N TRP A 30 5.52 4.59 19.15
CA TRP A 30 6.52 4.26 20.16
C TRP A 30 5.85 3.69 21.42
N PRO A 31 6.42 2.68 22.09
CA PRO A 31 5.74 2.00 23.20
C PRO A 31 5.67 2.84 24.49
N GLU A 32 6.45 3.92 24.60
CA GLU A 32 6.60 4.67 25.84
C GLU A 32 6.72 6.20 25.60
N PRO A 33 6.15 7.04 26.48
CA PRO A 33 6.25 8.50 26.40
C PRO A 33 7.62 9.00 26.90
N ASN A 34 8.68 8.78 26.13
CA ASN A 34 10.05 9.21 26.46
C ASN A 34 10.44 10.49 25.69
N PRO A 35 10.83 11.60 26.35
CA PRO A 35 11.27 12.82 25.65
C PRO A 35 12.40 12.59 24.62
N SER A 36 13.31 11.64 24.84
CA SER A 36 14.38 11.32 23.88
C SER A 36 13.85 10.80 22.54
N VAL A 37 12.63 10.26 22.50
CA VAL A 37 12.00 9.84 21.23
C VAL A 37 11.65 11.05 20.37
N VAL A 38 11.45 12.22 20.96
CA VAL A 38 11.07 13.42 20.22
C VAL A 38 12.23 13.88 19.34
N ASP A 39 13.46 13.77 19.82
CA ASP A 39 14.66 14.07 19.02
C ASP A 39 14.76 13.12 17.82
N LEU A 40 14.59 11.81 18.05
CA LEU A 40 14.55 10.82 16.97
C LEU A 40 13.43 11.13 15.97
N ALA A 41 12.21 11.37 16.45
CA ALA A 41 11.05 11.69 15.62
C ALA A 41 11.28 12.96 14.79
N HIS A 42 11.94 13.98 15.35
CA HIS A 42 12.31 15.19 14.65
C HIS A 42 13.35 14.92 13.55
N GLU A 43 14.34 14.05 13.77
CA GLU A 43 15.35 13.70 12.76
C GLU A 43 14.76 13.11 11.47
N ILE A 44 13.67 12.33 11.58
CA ILE A 44 12.97 11.77 10.43
C ILE A 44 11.83 12.65 9.92
N GLY A 45 11.62 13.83 10.52
CA GLY A 45 10.54 14.75 10.18
C GLY A 45 9.16 14.15 10.44
N ALA A 46 8.97 13.43 11.55
CA ALA A 46 7.68 12.94 12.00
C ALA A 46 6.77 14.12 12.37
N ALA A 47 5.53 14.12 11.87
CA ALA A 47 4.53 15.12 12.26
C ALA A 47 3.80 14.71 13.54
N ALA A 48 3.75 13.41 13.83
CA ALA A 48 3.09 12.88 15.02
C ALA A 48 3.82 11.67 15.61
N VAL A 49 3.75 11.57 16.94
CA VAL A 49 4.23 10.41 17.70
C VAL A 49 3.07 9.84 18.51
N LEU A 50 2.73 8.58 18.24
CA LEU A 50 1.72 7.80 18.95
C LEU A 50 2.39 7.05 20.10
N VAL A 51 1.86 7.20 21.32
CA VAL A 51 2.30 6.45 22.49
C VAL A 51 1.12 5.89 23.28
N PRO A 52 1.23 4.69 23.88
CA PRO A 52 0.22 4.14 24.78
C PRO A 52 -0.13 5.11 25.91
N PHE A 53 -1.42 5.37 26.10
CA PHE A 53 -1.89 6.23 27.18
C PHE A 53 -2.42 5.42 28.37
N ASN A 54 -1.71 5.53 29.47
CA ASN A 54 -2.04 5.00 30.79
C ASN A 54 -2.42 6.13 31.76
N PRO A 55 -3.65 6.13 32.32
CA PRO A 55 -4.05 7.06 33.37
C PRO A 55 -3.14 6.94 34.59
N GLY A 56 -2.70 8.09 35.12
CA GLY A 56 -1.82 8.15 36.29
C GLY A 56 -0.32 8.24 35.97
N SER A 57 0.10 8.04 34.73
CA SER A 57 1.45 8.37 34.27
C SER A 57 1.60 9.88 34.03
N THR A 58 2.82 10.40 34.14
CA THR A 58 3.14 11.81 33.85
C THR A 58 3.61 11.96 32.40
N TYR A 59 2.92 12.80 31.62
CA TYR A 59 3.23 13.06 30.20
C TYR A 59 3.80 14.45 29.95
N ASP A 60 3.84 15.33 30.96
CA ASP A 60 4.15 16.76 30.79
C ASP A 60 5.47 17.00 30.06
N ARG A 61 6.52 16.22 30.39
CA ARG A 61 7.83 16.33 29.73
C ARG A 61 7.78 15.90 28.27
N PHE A 62 7.09 14.80 27.98
CA PHE A 62 6.93 14.29 26.62
C PHE A 62 6.10 15.25 25.76
N ALA A 63 4.92 15.66 26.25
CA ALA A 63 4.05 16.60 25.54
C ALA A 63 4.73 17.97 25.31
N SER A 64 5.49 18.47 26.31
CA SER A 64 6.26 19.71 26.16
C SER A 64 7.36 19.58 25.12
N ALA A 65 8.11 18.46 25.11
CA ALA A 65 9.13 18.20 24.10
C ALA A 65 8.51 18.13 22.70
N CYS A 66 7.41 17.39 22.53
CA CYS A 66 6.67 17.32 21.26
C CYS A 66 6.25 18.72 20.78
N SER A 67 5.65 19.54 21.66
CA SER A 67 5.23 20.90 21.32
C SER A 67 6.42 21.78 20.90
N GLN A 68 7.57 21.68 21.56
CA GLN A 68 8.77 22.44 21.21
C GLN A 68 9.35 22.01 19.86
N ALA A 69 9.25 20.72 19.52
CA ALA A 69 9.71 20.16 18.26
C ALA A 69 8.70 20.31 17.10
N GLY A 70 7.51 20.86 17.35
CA GLY A 70 6.45 20.94 16.33
C GLY A 70 5.85 19.58 15.97
N ILE A 71 5.90 18.62 16.90
CA ILE A 71 5.39 17.25 16.72
C ILE A 71 4.09 17.10 17.50
N LEU A 72 3.08 16.48 16.90
CA LEU A 72 1.80 16.21 17.56
C LEU A 72 1.90 14.96 18.46
N PRO A 73 1.76 15.08 19.79
CA PRO A 73 1.62 13.91 20.64
C PRO A 73 0.22 13.31 20.46
N VAL A 74 0.16 12.02 20.09
CA VAL A 74 -1.08 11.28 19.86
C VAL A 74 -1.23 10.18 20.92
N ALA A 75 -2.34 10.17 21.63
CA ALA A 75 -2.61 9.18 22.67
C ALA A 75 -3.18 7.90 22.05
N GLU A 76 -2.50 6.78 22.26
CA GLU A 76 -2.95 5.48 21.79
C GLU A 76 -3.78 4.75 22.87
N LEU A 77 -5.04 4.46 22.52
CA LEU A 77 -6.11 3.91 23.36
C LEU A 77 -6.62 2.59 22.76
N ARG A 78 -5.73 1.67 22.38
CA ARG A 78 -6.08 0.44 21.62
C ARG A 78 -6.84 -0.65 22.42
N GLN A 79 -6.93 -0.55 23.75
CA GLN A 79 -7.50 -1.62 24.61
C GLN A 79 -8.88 -1.31 25.20
N GLU A 80 -9.67 -0.43 24.57
CA GLU A 80 -10.96 0.01 25.14
C GLU A 80 -12.14 -0.85 24.63
N GLY A 81 -12.74 -1.63 25.53
CA GLY A 81 -13.87 -2.50 25.22
C GLY A 81 -15.22 -1.81 24.99
N SER A 82 -15.33 -0.49 25.23
CA SER A 82 -16.56 0.27 24.98
C SER A 82 -16.29 1.73 24.63
N VAL A 83 -17.23 2.36 23.89
CA VAL A 83 -17.18 3.80 23.56
C VAL A 83 -17.25 4.68 24.82
N ALA A 84 -17.91 4.23 25.89
CA ALA A 84 -17.97 4.95 27.16
C ALA A 84 -16.58 5.04 27.83
N THR A 85 -15.86 3.92 27.87
CA THR A 85 -14.48 3.89 28.39
C THR A 85 -13.55 4.72 27.51
N LEU A 86 -13.69 4.61 26.19
CA LEU A 86 -12.93 5.42 25.23
C LEU A 86 -13.14 6.92 25.46
N ARG A 87 -14.38 7.37 25.70
CA ARG A 87 -14.70 8.78 25.98
C ARG A 87 -14.00 9.30 27.23
N GLU A 88 -14.02 8.53 28.32
CA GLU A 88 -13.35 8.95 29.55
C GLU A 88 -11.82 8.99 29.37
N ARG A 89 -11.26 7.98 28.71
CA ARG A 89 -9.83 7.93 28.40
C ARG A 89 -9.38 9.08 27.50
N ALA A 90 -10.14 9.38 26.45
CA ALA A 90 -9.88 10.51 25.55
C ALA A 90 -9.87 11.83 26.32
N ARG A 91 -10.86 12.06 27.19
CA ARG A 91 -10.92 13.24 28.05
C ARG A 91 -9.67 13.38 28.93
N LEU A 92 -9.21 12.27 29.53
CA LEU A 92 -8.00 12.25 30.36
C LEU A 92 -6.74 12.50 29.53
N ALA A 93 -6.62 11.91 28.33
CA ALA A 93 -5.50 12.10 27.43
C ALA A 93 -5.38 13.56 26.96
N LEU A 94 -6.49 14.17 26.51
CA LEU A 94 -6.51 15.57 26.10
C LEU A 94 -6.14 16.51 27.26
N LYS A 95 -6.61 16.21 28.48
CA LYS A 95 -6.21 16.95 29.69
C LYS A 95 -4.72 16.81 30.00
N ALA A 96 -4.11 15.68 29.65
CA ALA A 96 -2.68 15.42 29.82
C ALA A 96 -1.80 16.05 28.72
N GLY A 97 -2.38 16.84 27.82
CA GLY A 97 -1.64 17.60 26.81
C GLY A 97 -1.47 16.89 25.45
N PHE A 98 -2.14 15.75 25.25
CA PHE A 98 -2.18 15.11 23.93
C PHE A 98 -3.03 15.94 22.96
N GLY A 99 -2.56 16.08 21.73
CA GLY A 99 -3.21 16.86 20.67
C GLY A 99 -3.97 16.01 19.65
N GLY A 100 -3.84 14.68 19.72
CA GLY A 100 -4.56 13.74 18.86
C GLY A 100 -4.88 12.42 19.58
N LEU A 101 -5.77 11.63 18.99
CA LEU A 101 -6.23 10.36 19.54
C LEU A 101 -6.05 9.23 18.51
N ALA A 102 -5.62 8.06 18.97
CA ALA A 102 -5.55 6.86 18.16
C ALA A 102 -6.18 5.69 18.92
N TYR A 103 -7.14 4.96 18.33
CA TYR A 103 -7.91 3.96 19.08
C TYR A 103 -8.49 2.88 18.17
N GLN A 104 -8.80 1.70 18.74
CA GLN A 104 -9.47 0.63 18.02
C GLN A 104 -10.94 0.99 17.77
N ALA A 105 -11.45 0.70 16.58
CA ALA A 105 -12.89 0.77 16.33
C ALA A 105 -13.65 -0.16 17.30
N THR A 106 -14.52 0.43 18.12
CA THR A 106 -15.22 -0.25 19.22
C THR A 106 -16.70 0.14 19.24
N GLY A 107 -17.55 -0.69 19.87
CA GLY A 107 -19.00 -0.52 19.87
C GLY A 107 -19.64 -0.75 18.49
N ASN A 108 -20.67 0.03 18.17
CA ASN A 108 -21.27 0.08 16.83
C ASN A 108 -20.87 1.36 16.08
N GLU A 109 -21.05 1.35 14.75
CA GLU A 109 -20.66 2.47 13.89
C GLU A 109 -21.29 3.82 14.32
N ALA A 110 -22.57 3.83 14.70
CA ALA A 110 -23.26 5.05 15.06
C ALA A 110 -22.73 5.67 16.37
N GLU A 111 -22.42 4.84 17.37
CA GLU A 111 -21.82 5.28 18.63
C GLU A 111 -20.40 5.81 18.42
N LEU A 112 -19.59 5.11 17.62
CA LEU A 112 -18.24 5.55 17.30
C LEU A 112 -18.26 6.86 16.51
N ARG A 113 -19.18 7.02 15.57
CA ARG A 113 -19.35 8.25 14.79
C ARG A 113 -19.70 9.45 15.67
N ARG A 114 -20.57 9.27 16.68
CA ARG A 114 -20.86 10.32 17.67
C ARG A 114 -19.62 10.68 18.48
N PHE A 115 -18.83 9.68 18.89
CA PHE A 115 -17.57 9.94 19.57
C PHE A 115 -16.61 10.76 18.69
N ILE A 116 -16.50 10.41 17.40
CA ILE A 116 -15.66 11.13 16.43
C ILE A 116 -16.11 12.59 16.30
N GLU A 117 -17.42 12.82 16.15
CA GLU A 117 -18.03 14.15 16.06
C GLU A 117 -17.76 14.99 17.32
N ASP A 118 -17.88 14.37 18.51
CA ASP A 118 -17.61 15.03 19.81
C ASP A 118 -16.14 15.47 19.99
N HIS A 119 -15.21 14.87 19.24
CA HIS A 119 -13.77 15.16 19.30
C HIS A 119 -13.21 15.66 17.96
N ALA A 120 -14.05 16.19 17.07
CA ALA A 120 -13.64 16.63 15.73
C ALA A 120 -12.59 17.78 15.72
N ASN A 121 -12.32 18.40 16.87
CA ASN A 121 -11.31 19.44 17.04
C ASN A 121 -9.87 18.92 17.15
N VAL A 122 -9.68 17.60 17.23
CA VAL A 122 -8.35 16.97 17.24
C VAL A 122 -8.24 15.90 16.14
N PRO A 123 -7.05 15.67 15.57
CA PRO A 123 -6.84 14.54 14.67
C PRO A 123 -7.12 13.20 15.35
N GLN A 124 -7.80 12.32 14.63
CA GLN A 124 -8.22 11.00 15.12
C GLN A 124 -7.80 9.90 14.15
N LEU A 125 -7.14 8.87 14.66
CA LEU A 125 -6.71 7.68 13.93
C LEU A 125 -7.49 6.46 14.46
N VAL A 126 -8.33 5.85 13.62
CA VAL A 126 -9.18 4.73 14.02
C VAL A 126 -8.63 3.44 13.43
N PHE A 127 -8.12 2.56 14.27
CA PHE A 127 -7.66 1.23 13.86
C PHE A 127 -8.85 0.34 13.52
N VAL A 128 -8.86 -0.21 12.29
CA VAL A 128 -9.94 -1.03 11.73
C VAL A 128 -9.42 -2.35 11.20
N ASP A 129 -10.23 -3.39 11.39
CA ASP A 129 -10.09 -4.70 10.76
C ASP A 129 -11.09 -4.85 9.59
N PRO A 130 -11.02 -5.94 8.78
CA PRO A 130 -11.88 -6.11 7.62
C PRO A 130 -13.37 -6.05 7.92
N SER A 131 -13.80 -6.56 9.09
CA SER A 131 -15.22 -6.56 9.46
C SER A 131 -15.81 -5.15 9.63
N ARG A 132 -14.94 -4.17 9.86
CA ARG A 132 -15.29 -2.75 10.04
C ARG A 132 -14.80 -1.86 8.90
N ALA A 133 -14.29 -2.44 7.81
CA ALA A 133 -13.75 -1.70 6.67
C ALA A 133 -14.74 -0.67 6.10
N ASN A 134 -16.03 -1.04 6.04
CA ASN A 134 -17.09 -0.22 5.46
C ASN A 134 -17.63 0.88 6.39
N TRP A 135 -17.17 0.97 7.63
CA TRP A 135 -17.66 1.98 8.57
C TRP A 135 -17.32 3.39 8.09
N ARG A 136 -18.23 4.35 8.26
CA ARG A 136 -18.02 5.78 8.00
C ARG A 136 -17.34 6.44 9.19
N LEU A 137 -16.09 6.81 8.99
CA LEU A 137 -15.21 7.31 10.04
C LEU A 137 -14.86 8.78 9.89
N GLU A 138 -15.26 9.43 8.80
CA GLU A 138 -14.93 10.83 8.55
C GLU A 138 -15.52 11.74 9.67
N PRO A 139 -14.77 12.75 10.15
CA PRO A 139 -13.47 13.23 9.67
C PRO A 139 -12.23 12.49 10.22
N ALA A 140 -12.38 11.43 11.01
CA ALA A 140 -11.26 10.61 11.47
C ALA A 140 -10.68 9.78 10.31
N TYR A 141 -9.43 9.35 10.46
CA TYR A 141 -8.72 8.56 9.47
C TYR A 141 -8.75 7.08 9.85
N ALA A 142 -9.18 6.23 8.91
CA ALA A 142 -9.11 4.79 9.07
C ALA A 142 -7.66 4.30 8.95
N VAL A 143 -7.23 3.43 9.86
CA VAL A 143 -5.92 2.79 9.86
C VAL A 143 -6.10 1.28 9.87
N TRP A 144 -5.58 0.61 8.86
CA TRP A 144 -5.74 -0.81 8.68
C TRP A 144 -4.77 -1.62 9.54
N THR A 145 -5.26 -2.65 10.25
CA THR A 145 -4.47 -3.51 11.16
C THR A 145 -4.46 -4.99 10.75
N GLN A 146 -4.51 -5.27 9.45
CA GLN A 146 -4.29 -6.60 8.90
C GLN A 146 -3.40 -6.53 7.66
N ALA A 147 -2.28 -5.82 7.79
CA ALA A 147 -1.19 -5.86 6.82
C ALA A 147 -0.16 -6.91 7.26
N LEU A 148 0.66 -7.41 6.34
CA LEU A 148 1.79 -8.27 6.69
C LEU A 148 3.03 -7.40 6.95
N TRP A 149 3.90 -7.80 7.88
CA TRP A 149 5.17 -7.09 8.04
C TRP A 149 6.09 -7.40 6.84
N PRO A 150 6.59 -6.39 6.10
CA PRO A 150 7.29 -6.64 4.85
C PRO A 150 8.61 -7.39 5.02
N GLY A 151 8.83 -8.39 4.17
CA GLY A 151 10.07 -9.15 4.14
C GLY A 151 9.96 -10.42 3.31
N THR A 152 10.96 -11.30 3.45
CA THR A 152 10.96 -12.63 2.83
C THR A 152 10.80 -13.72 3.88
N LYS A 153 9.93 -14.70 3.64
CA LYS A 153 9.94 -15.95 4.41
C LYS A 153 11.01 -16.87 3.86
N ARG A 154 11.72 -17.55 4.77
CA ARG A 154 12.61 -18.65 4.37
C ARG A 154 11.74 -19.80 3.85
N PRO A 155 12.09 -20.40 2.69
CA PRO A 155 11.47 -21.65 2.28
C PRO A 155 11.66 -22.69 3.38
N GLU A 156 10.68 -23.58 3.60
CA GLU A 156 10.91 -24.70 4.49
C GLU A 156 12.02 -25.58 3.91
N PRO A 157 13.02 -26.05 4.71
CA PRO A 157 14.12 -26.86 4.18
C PRO A 157 13.68 -28.15 3.47
N THR A 158 12.45 -28.60 3.73
CA THR A 158 11.82 -29.80 3.19
C THR A 158 11.06 -29.56 1.88
N SER A 159 10.75 -28.31 1.52
CA SER A 159 10.16 -27.94 0.24
C SER A 159 11.27 -27.54 -0.72
N ALA A 160 11.97 -28.52 -1.30
CA ALA A 160 12.95 -28.26 -2.35
C ALA A 160 12.31 -28.52 -3.72
N SER A 161 11.84 -27.46 -4.38
CA SER A 161 11.49 -27.49 -5.80
C SER A 161 12.50 -26.64 -6.60
N ALA A 162 12.89 -27.12 -7.78
CA ALA A 162 13.84 -26.44 -8.68
C ALA A 162 13.34 -25.08 -9.21
N THR A 163 12.11 -24.67 -8.87
CA THR A 163 11.45 -23.43 -9.30
C THR A 163 11.01 -22.52 -8.16
N GLU A 164 11.36 -22.81 -6.90
CA GLU A 164 10.86 -22.01 -5.77
C GLU A 164 11.45 -20.60 -5.74
N SER A 165 10.60 -19.60 -6.00
CA SER A 165 10.90 -18.20 -5.71
C SER A 165 10.62 -17.92 -4.24
N PRO A 166 11.45 -17.12 -3.53
CA PRO A 166 11.21 -16.74 -2.15
C PRO A 166 9.79 -16.21 -1.95
N TRP A 167 9.19 -16.56 -0.81
CA TRP A 167 7.91 -15.98 -0.40
C TRP A 167 8.14 -14.57 0.10
N ILE A 168 7.49 -13.60 -0.54
CA ILE A 168 7.53 -12.19 -0.16
C ILE A 168 6.22 -11.88 0.57
N ASP A 169 6.34 -11.35 1.78
CA ASP A 169 5.25 -10.68 2.45
C ASP A 169 5.22 -9.23 1.98
N ALA A 170 4.22 -8.92 1.14
CA ALA A 170 4.02 -7.62 0.52
C ALA A 170 2.56 -7.18 0.70
N ASN A 171 2.34 -5.87 0.72
CA ASN A 171 1.07 -5.17 0.88
C ASN A 171 0.72 -4.26 -0.31
N LEU A 172 1.51 -4.26 -1.40
CA LEU A 172 1.17 -3.52 -2.64
C LEU A 172 -0.28 -3.80 -3.10
N TRP A 173 -0.69 -5.07 -3.00
CA TRP A 173 -2.03 -5.53 -3.35
C TRP A 173 -3.10 -4.99 -2.40
N LEU A 174 -2.83 -4.99 -1.09
CA LEU A 174 -3.75 -4.53 -0.06
C LEU A 174 -3.99 -3.02 -0.17
N ILE A 175 -2.92 -2.25 -0.37
CA ILE A 175 -3.02 -0.80 -0.57
C ILE A 175 -3.81 -0.49 -1.85
N SER A 176 -3.57 -1.26 -2.93
CA SER A 176 -4.34 -1.11 -4.16
C SER A 176 -5.81 -1.47 -3.99
N TRP A 177 -6.12 -2.52 -3.21
CA TRP A 177 -7.48 -2.89 -2.84
C TRP A 177 -8.17 -1.80 -2.01
N LEU A 178 -7.50 -1.27 -0.97
CA LEU A 178 -8.03 -0.19 -0.13
C LEU A 178 -8.36 1.06 -0.95
N ARG A 179 -7.47 1.46 -1.88
CA ARG A 179 -7.71 2.62 -2.77
C ARG A 179 -8.87 2.39 -3.73
N ALA A 180 -9.04 1.16 -4.20
CA ALA A 180 -10.12 0.81 -5.10
C ALA A 180 -11.46 0.82 -4.36
N ARG A 181 -11.51 0.22 -3.16
CA ARG A 181 -12.73 0.06 -2.35
C ARG A 181 -13.15 1.35 -1.64
N PHE A 182 -12.20 2.13 -1.13
CA PHE A 182 -12.41 3.35 -0.35
C PHE A 182 -11.66 4.55 -0.97
N PRO A 183 -12.01 4.97 -2.20
CA PRO A 183 -11.27 6.01 -2.92
C PRO A 183 -11.28 7.39 -2.24
N GLU A 184 -12.22 7.63 -1.34
CA GLU A 184 -12.32 8.84 -0.52
C GLU A 184 -11.40 8.85 0.70
N ARG A 185 -10.74 7.72 1.00
CA ARG A 185 -9.87 7.55 2.17
C ARG A 185 -8.44 7.30 1.75
N PRO A 186 -7.45 7.96 2.37
CA PRO A 186 -6.07 7.55 2.20
C PRO A 186 -5.87 6.16 2.83
N PRO A 187 -5.25 5.19 2.13
CA PRO A 187 -4.92 3.91 2.71
C PRO A 187 -3.75 4.08 3.69
N ILE A 188 -4.00 3.86 4.98
CA ILE A 188 -2.99 3.95 6.03
C ILE A 188 -2.87 2.60 6.71
N LEU A 189 -1.67 2.03 6.73
CA LEU A 189 -1.37 0.77 7.42
C LEU A 189 -0.82 1.07 8.83
N GLY A 190 -1.22 0.27 9.81
CA GLY A 190 -0.83 0.45 11.21
C GLY A 190 -0.38 -0.83 11.90
N GLN A 191 -0.02 -1.85 11.12
CA GLN A 191 0.49 -3.12 11.64
C GLN A 191 1.89 -2.95 12.23
N ARG A 192 2.14 -3.63 13.35
CA ARG A 192 3.43 -3.69 14.03
C ARG A 192 4.19 -4.95 13.60
N PRO A 193 5.52 -5.03 13.81
CA PRO A 193 6.29 -6.26 13.57
C PRO A 193 6.01 -7.30 14.67
N ASP A 194 4.85 -7.96 14.61
CA ASP A 194 4.35 -8.91 15.62
C ASP A 194 3.69 -10.16 14.96
N PRO A 195 3.26 -11.16 15.75
CA PRO A 195 2.65 -12.39 15.20
C PRO A 195 1.41 -12.16 14.35
N GLU A 196 0.62 -11.12 14.63
CA GLU A 196 -0.54 -10.76 13.82
C GLU A 196 -0.13 -10.29 12.41
N ALA A 197 1.10 -9.81 12.26
CA ALA A 197 1.71 -9.41 10.99
C ALA A 197 2.47 -10.54 10.27
N GLY A 198 2.42 -11.78 10.79
CA GLY A 198 3.17 -12.91 10.28
C GLY A 198 4.63 -12.99 10.73
N VAL A 199 5.01 -12.22 11.77
CA VAL A 199 6.36 -12.26 12.37
C VAL A 199 6.32 -13.16 13.60
N ALA A 200 6.99 -14.30 13.58
CA ALA A 200 7.07 -15.16 14.76
C ALA A 200 7.77 -14.45 15.93
N GLU A 201 7.40 -14.77 17.19
CA GLU A 201 7.89 -14.07 18.38
C GLU A 201 9.43 -14.06 18.51
N ASP A 202 10.09 -15.12 18.02
CA ASP A 202 11.54 -15.30 18.03
C ASP A 202 12.22 -14.92 16.70
N GLN A 203 11.44 -14.51 15.69
CA GLN A 203 11.97 -14.13 14.39
C GLN A 203 12.75 -12.83 14.49
N TYR A 204 13.98 -12.85 13.98
CA TYR A 204 14.75 -11.63 13.80
C TYR A 204 14.12 -10.76 12.69
N VAL A 205 13.77 -9.53 13.04
CA VAL A 205 13.28 -8.51 12.11
C VAL A 205 14.39 -7.49 11.85
N PRO A 206 14.96 -7.45 10.63
CA PRO A 206 15.98 -6.47 10.28
C PRO A 206 15.49 -5.03 10.40
N ASN A 207 16.36 -4.10 10.81
CA ASN A 207 16.02 -2.66 10.89
C ASN A 207 15.50 -2.10 9.55
N SER A 208 16.05 -2.61 8.44
CA SER A 208 15.71 -2.22 7.07
C SER A 208 14.26 -2.49 6.68
N THR A 209 13.55 -3.42 7.34
CA THR A 209 12.15 -3.69 6.99
C THR A 209 11.23 -2.50 7.29
N VAL A 210 11.62 -1.61 8.20
CA VAL A 210 10.90 -0.35 8.45
C VAL A 210 10.95 0.55 7.21
N GLU A 211 12.10 0.61 6.54
CA GLU A 211 12.28 1.37 5.31
C GLU A 211 11.48 0.74 4.16
N VAL A 212 11.49 -0.59 4.05
CA VAL A 212 10.68 -1.34 3.08
C VAL A 212 9.19 -1.10 3.29
N ALA A 213 8.70 -1.13 4.54
CA ALA A 213 7.29 -0.87 4.86
C ALA A 213 6.84 0.54 4.45
N LEU A 214 7.67 1.54 4.71
CA LEU A 214 7.39 2.90 4.24
C LEU A 214 7.40 2.98 2.70
N ALA A 215 8.44 2.44 2.06
CA ALA A 215 8.62 2.49 0.62
C ALA A 215 7.44 1.83 -0.11
N GLU A 216 7.04 0.64 0.33
CA GLU A 216 5.89 -0.08 -0.18
C GLU A 216 4.61 0.74 -0.07
N ALA A 217 4.33 1.27 1.13
CA ALA A 217 3.16 2.09 1.37
C ALA A 217 3.12 3.29 0.40
N ARG A 218 4.22 4.04 0.32
CA ARG A 218 4.30 5.27 -0.45
C ARG A 218 4.24 5.04 -1.96
N ILE A 219 4.94 4.03 -2.47
CA ILE A 219 4.93 3.68 -3.91
C ILE A 219 3.53 3.24 -4.35
N ALA A 220 2.81 2.48 -3.52
CA ALA A 220 1.44 2.07 -3.82
C ALA A 220 0.40 3.20 -3.67
N GLY A 221 0.78 4.35 -3.12
CA GLY A 221 -0.08 5.52 -2.92
C GLY A 221 -0.81 5.55 -1.57
N GLY A 222 -0.19 4.98 -0.54
CA GLY A 222 -0.63 4.99 0.84
C GLY A 222 0.43 5.46 1.83
N ASN A 223 0.20 5.16 3.10
CA ASN A 223 1.14 5.48 4.19
C ASN A 223 1.18 4.38 5.26
N TRP A 224 2.19 4.41 6.12
CA TRP A 224 2.39 3.45 7.20
C TRP A 224 2.68 4.19 8.51
N ILE A 225 2.01 3.83 9.61
CA ILE A 225 2.39 4.27 10.95
C ILE A 225 3.60 3.46 11.40
N LEU A 226 4.78 4.05 11.33
CA LEU A 226 6.04 3.35 11.52
C LEU A 226 6.17 2.87 12.97
N ALA A 227 6.23 1.55 13.15
CA ALA A 227 6.56 0.91 14.41
C ALA A 227 7.92 0.23 14.27
N LEU A 228 8.86 0.55 15.15
CA LEU A 228 10.18 -0.08 15.12
C LEU A 228 10.16 -1.46 15.80
N PRO A 229 10.87 -2.46 15.23
CA PRO A 229 11.19 -3.69 15.95
C PRO A 229 11.87 -3.39 17.28
N GLU A 230 11.60 -4.19 18.30
CA GLU A 230 12.07 -3.93 19.67
C GLU A 230 13.59 -3.79 19.75
N ARG A 231 14.34 -4.70 19.12
CA ARG A 231 15.81 -4.64 19.09
C ARG A 231 16.33 -3.36 18.43
N TYR A 232 15.67 -2.92 17.36
CA TYR A 232 16.07 -1.69 16.67
C TYR A 232 15.86 -0.47 17.58
N ARG A 233 14.72 -0.42 18.26
CA ARG A 233 14.37 0.64 19.22
C ARG A 233 15.39 0.73 20.36
N GLN A 234 15.71 -0.39 20.98
CA GLN A 234 16.69 -0.47 22.08
C GLN A 234 18.07 0.00 21.61
N ALA A 235 18.54 -0.52 20.48
CA ALA A 235 19.82 -0.13 19.90
C ALA A 235 19.91 1.37 19.56
N LEU A 236 18.81 2.01 19.15
CA LEU A 236 18.76 3.46 18.95
C LEU A 236 18.90 4.23 20.26
N ILE A 237 18.21 3.81 21.31
CA ILE A 237 18.29 4.44 22.64
C ILE A 237 19.70 4.29 23.22
N GLU A 238 20.33 3.14 23.03
CA GLU A 238 21.68 2.85 23.48
C GLU A 238 22.77 3.52 22.62
N GLY A 239 22.39 4.12 21.50
CA GLY A 239 23.31 4.82 20.60
C GLY A 239 24.21 3.89 19.80
N GLU A 240 23.76 2.67 19.52
CA GLU A 240 24.52 1.72 18.71
C GLU A 240 24.76 2.28 17.29
N LEU A 241 26.03 2.22 16.86
CA LEU A 241 26.45 2.83 15.59
C LEU A 241 25.67 2.32 14.38
N GLN A 242 25.33 1.02 14.35
CA GLN A 242 24.59 0.45 13.22
C GLN A 242 23.14 0.92 13.22
N ALA A 243 22.47 0.93 14.37
CA ALA A 243 21.10 1.43 14.49
C ALA A 243 20.99 2.90 14.06
N ILE A 244 21.92 3.75 14.50
CA ILE A 244 21.98 5.17 14.09
C ILE A 244 22.17 5.29 12.56
N ARG A 245 23.02 4.46 11.96
CA ARG A 245 23.23 4.45 10.50
C ARG A 245 21.95 4.07 9.75
N ASP A 246 21.25 3.05 10.23
CA ASP A 246 19.97 2.62 9.65
C ASP A 246 18.89 3.69 9.83
N TRP A 247 18.89 4.42 10.95
CA TRP A 247 17.94 5.51 11.19
C TRP A 247 18.14 6.68 10.23
N ARG A 248 19.40 7.05 10.00
CA ARG A 248 19.75 8.04 8.97
C ARG A 248 19.44 7.55 7.56
N SER A 249 19.48 6.24 7.31
CA SER A 249 19.02 5.65 6.04
C SER A 249 17.53 5.88 5.86
N LEU A 250 16.73 5.52 6.86
CA LEU A 250 15.29 5.74 6.87
C LEU A 250 14.93 7.22 6.65
N ALA A 251 15.64 8.15 7.31
CA ALA A 251 15.43 9.59 7.13
C ALA A 251 15.64 10.04 5.67
N ARG A 252 16.69 9.53 5.00
CA ARG A 252 16.93 9.82 3.57
C ARG A 252 15.84 9.25 2.69
N SER A 253 15.40 8.02 2.95
CA SER A 253 14.34 7.38 2.18
C SER A 253 12.99 8.07 2.37
N ILE A 254 12.69 8.58 3.57
CA ILE A 254 11.54 9.46 3.83
C ILE A 254 11.59 10.70 2.95
N GLN A 255 12.72 11.40 2.91
CA GLN A 255 12.89 12.61 2.12
C GLN A 255 12.73 12.29 0.61
N PHE A 256 13.42 11.26 0.14
CA PHE A 256 13.35 10.78 -1.24
C PHE A 256 11.92 10.48 -1.67
N LEU A 257 11.18 9.68 -0.88
CA LEU A 257 9.79 9.33 -1.19
C LEU A 257 8.88 10.57 -1.18
N ARG A 258 9.13 11.53 -0.28
CA ARG A 258 8.39 12.80 -0.20
C ARG A 258 8.58 13.65 -1.47
N GLU A 259 9.81 13.76 -1.96
CA GLU A 259 10.16 14.53 -3.15
C GLU A 259 9.52 13.97 -4.42
N HIS A 260 9.30 12.64 -4.47
CA HIS A 260 8.75 11.95 -5.64
C HIS A 260 7.28 11.51 -5.50
N LEU A 261 6.54 11.97 -4.49
CA LEU A 261 5.13 11.57 -4.29
C LEU A 261 4.25 11.81 -5.52
N GLY A 262 4.46 12.91 -6.25
CA GLY A 262 3.70 13.23 -7.45
C GLY A 262 3.86 12.18 -8.56
N ASP A 263 5.09 11.71 -8.76
CA ASP A 263 5.42 10.69 -9.76
C ASP A 263 4.81 9.32 -9.41
N LEU A 264 4.67 9.05 -8.11
CA LEU A 264 4.14 7.79 -7.57
C LEU A 264 2.60 7.70 -7.63
N GLN A 265 1.91 8.84 -7.72
CA GLN A 265 0.45 8.91 -7.72
C GLN A 265 -0.19 8.83 -9.12
N ALA A 266 0.56 9.14 -10.19
CA ALA A 266 0.03 9.12 -11.56
C ALA A 266 -0.08 7.69 -12.10
N SER A 267 -1.28 7.21 -12.41
CA SER A 267 -1.45 5.88 -13.01
C SER A 267 -2.44 5.92 -14.17
N ALA A 268 -1.92 6.02 -15.39
CA ALA A 268 -2.69 5.84 -16.63
C ALA A 268 -2.14 4.66 -17.45
N GLY A 269 -2.92 4.14 -18.40
CA GLY A 269 -2.41 3.26 -19.46
C GLY A 269 -1.80 1.91 -19.03
N LEU A 270 -2.19 1.38 -17.87
CA LEU A 270 -1.88 -0.01 -17.51
C LEU A 270 -2.70 -0.98 -18.37
N ARG A 271 -2.16 -2.16 -18.68
CA ARG A 271 -2.78 -3.07 -19.65
C ARG A 271 -3.73 -4.08 -19.00
N ILE A 272 -3.59 -4.34 -17.71
CA ILE A 272 -4.46 -5.23 -16.92
C ILE A 272 -5.32 -4.38 -15.99
N LEU A 273 -6.63 -4.63 -16.00
CA LEU A 273 -7.56 -4.16 -14.99
C LEU A 273 -8.05 -5.35 -14.17
N ALA A 274 -7.77 -5.37 -12.88
CA ALA A 274 -8.31 -6.34 -11.94
C ALA A 274 -9.47 -5.72 -11.15
N LEU A 275 -10.62 -6.40 -11.15
CA LEU A 275 -11.76 -5.98 -10.35
C LEU A 275 -11.61 -6.50 -8.91
N ALA A 276 -11.73 -5.60 -7.95
CA ALA A 276 -11.72 -5.92 -6.53
C ALA A 276 -13.15 -6.09 -6.01
N GLY A 277 -13.40 -7.21 -5.34
CA GLY A 277 -14.61 -7.49 -4.57
C GLY A 277 -14.31 -7.37 -3.07
N GLU A 278 -14.93 -8.22 -2.26
CA GLU A 278 -14.55 -8.37 -0.86
C GLU A 278 -13.12 -8.94 -0.74
N LEU A 279 -12.47 -8.69 0.39
CA LEU A 279 -11.06 -8.98 0.59
C LEU A 279 -10.79 -10.49 0.56
N GLU A 280 -11.66 -11.27 1.17
CA GLU A 280 -11.57 -12.73 1.26
C GLU A 280 -11.71 -13.40 -0.10
N GLU A 281 -12.44 -12.77 -1.02
CA GLU A 281 -12.73 -13.31 -2.35
C GLU A 281 -11.62 -12.99 -3.37
N THR A 282 -11.07 -11.77 -3.29
CA THR A 282 -10.21 -11.21 -4.34
C THR A 282 -8.80 -10.83 -3.87
N GLY A 283 -8.56 -10.78 -2.57
CA GLY A 283 -7.29 -10.36 -1.97
C GLY A 283 -6.11 -11.21 -2.41
N GLU A 284 -6.23 -12.54 -2.33
CA GLU A 284 -5.15 -13.45 -2.74
C GLU A 284 -4.89 -13.44 -4.26
N ILE A 285 -5.93 -13.25 -5.08
CA ILE A 285 -5.74 -13.05 -6.53
C ILE A 285 -4.88 -11.80 -6.78
N LEU A 286 -5.20 -10.68 -6.11
CA LEU A 286 -4.41 -9.45 -6.22
C LEU A 286 -2.98 -9.66 -5.69
N ASN A 287 -2.82 -10.30 -4.53
CA ASN A 287 -1.53 -10.61 -3.93
C ASN A 287 -0.60 -11.31 -4.94
N LEU A 288 -1.09 -12.38 -5.57
CA LEU A 288 -0.31 -13.17 -6.52
C LEU A 288 -0.05 -12.41 -7.84
N LEU A 289 -0.98 -11.57 -8.31
CA LEU A 289 -0.74 -10.69 -9.47
C LEU A 289 0.39 -9.68 -9.19
N PHE A 290 0.40 -9.04 -8.02
CA PHE A 290 1.47 -8.10 -7.65
C PHE A 290 2.80 -8.82 -7.45
N ARG A 291 2.80 -9.98 -6.80
CA ARG A 291 4.02 -10.77 -6.58
C ARG A 291 4.67 -11.27 -7.86
N HIS A 292 3.87 -11.57 -8.89
CA HIS A 292 4.36 -11.90 -10.24
C HIS A 292 4.70 -10.69 -11.10
N ASN A 293 4.71 -9.48 -10.52
CA ASN A 293 4.98 -8.22 -11.21
C ASN A 293 4.01 -7.94 -12.37
N ALA A 294 2.74 -8.34 -12.27
CA ALA A 294 1.72 -8.05 -13.28
C ALA A 294 1.27 -6.57 -13.28
N THR A 295 1.50 -5.86 -12.17
CA THR A 295 1.19 -4.43 -11.96
C THR A 295 -0.20 -3.99 -12.48
N PRO A 296 -1.30 -4.64 -12.05
CA PRO A 296 -2.63 -4.31 -12.57
C PRO A 296 -3.11 -2.94 -12.07
N ALA A 297 -3.94 -2.27 -12.87
CA ALA A 297 -4.90 -1.31 -12.32
C ALA A 297 -5.92 -2.08 -11.49
N VAL A 298 -6.33 -1.52 -10.35
CA VAL A 298 -7.32 -2.15 -9.47
C VAL A 298 -8.49 -1.20 -9.32
N GLU A 299 -9.71 -1.69 -9.59
CA GLU A 299 -10.95 -0.94 -9.43
C GLU A 299 -11.98 -1.78 -8.70
N HIS A 300 -12.71 -1.17 -7.78
CA HIS A 300 -13.74 -1.88 -7.04
C HIS A 300 -14.92 -2.20 -7.95
N VAL A 301 -15.49 -3.40 -7.86
CA VAL A 301 -16.55 -3.89 -8.75
C VAL A 301 -17.81 -3.01 -8.77
N ALA A 302 -18.08 -2.26 -7.69
CA ALA A 302 -19.19 -1.31 -7.61
C ALA A 302 -18.79 0.14 -7.97
N SER A 303 -17.57 0.38 -8.46
CA SER A 303 -17.08 1.72 -8.85
C SER A 303 -17.94 2.30 -9.97
N PRO A 304 -18.51 3.52 -9.83
CA PRO A 304 -19.34 4.12 -10.86
C PRO A 304 -18.54 4.50 -12.13
N ARG A 305 -17.20 4.50 -12.05
CA ARG A 305 -16.31 4.83 -13.17
C ARG A 305 -16.01 3.63 -14.06
N LEU A 306 -16.32 2.41 -13.64
CA LEU A 306 -15.93 1.19 -14.35
C LEU A 306 -16.44 1.12 -15.79
N SER A 307 -17.71 1.43 -16.03
CA SER A 307 -18.28 1.42 -17.39
C SER A 307 -17.53 2.38 -18.33
N MET A 308 -17.11 3.54 -17.83
CA MET A 308 -16.32 4.52 -18.57
C MET A 308 -14.91 3.98 -18.85
N LEU A 309 -14.27 3.37 -17.85
CA LEU A 309 -12.94 2.77 -17.97
C LEU A 309 -12.91 1.64 -19.00
N LEU A 310 -13.91 0.75 -18.97
CA LEU A 310 -14.06 -0.34 -19.94
C LEU A 310 -14.30 0.19 -21.36
N ALA A 311 -15.07 1.26 -21.51
CA ALA A 311 -15.35 1.87 -22.81
C ALA A 311 -14.14 2.62 -23.41
N SER A 312 -13.19 3.06 -22.58
CA SER A 312 -12.01 3.82 -23.03
C SER A 312 -11.05 3.02 -23.91
N GLY A 313 -11.11 1.68 -23.87
CA GLY A 313 -10.22 0.80 -24.63
C GLY A 313 -8.76 0.79 -24.13
N GLY A 314 -8.46 1.36 -22.96
CA GLY A 314 -7.10 1.43 -22.42
C GLY A 314 -6.54 0.09 -21.90
N TYR A 315 -7.40 -0.89 -21.62
CA TYR A 315 -7.03 -2.18 -21.08
C TYR A 315 -7.03 -3.28 -22.15
N SER A 316 -6.07 -4.21 -22.06
CA SER A 316 -6.02 -5.40 -22.90
C SER A 316 -6.66 -6.61 -22.22
N VAL A 317 -6.54 -6.69 -20.89
CA VAL A 317 -7.11 -7.77 -20.07
C VAL A 317 -7.93 -7.17 -18.93
N VAL A 318 -9.12 -7.70 -18.70
CA VAL A 318 -9.96 -7.42 -17.53
C VAL A 318 -10.16 -8.72 -16.77
N VAL A 319 -9.89 -8.70 -15.46
CA VAL A 319 -10.05 -9.85 -14.56
C VAL A 319 -11.25 -9.61 -13.65
N ALA A 320 -12.27 -10.46 -13.78
CA ALA A 320 -13.48 -10.47 -12.96
C ALA A 320 -13.69 -11.88 -12.42
N ALA A 321 -12.85 -12.28 -11.47
CA ALA A 321 -12.79 -13.63 -10.92
C ALA A 321 -13.12 -13.64 -9.42
N ASN A 322 -13.75 -14.72 -8.97
CA ASN A 322 -14.21 -14.93 -7.60
C ASN A 322 -15.18 -13.87 -7.08
N LEU A 323 -15.90 -13.17 -7.96
CA LEU A 323 -16.82 -12.10 -7.59
C LEU A 323 -18.06 -12.11 -8.47
N GLU A 324 -19.16 -11.56 -7.96
CA GLU A 324 -20.37 -11.32 -8.74
C GLU A 324 -20.49 -9.82 -9.09
N PRO A 325 -20.31 -9.43 -10.36
CA PRO A 325 -20.51 -8.04 -10.77
C PRO A 325 -21.98 -7.61 -10.62
N PRO A 326 -22.21 -6.35 -10.18
CA PRO A 326 -23.55 -5.75 -10.23
C PRO A 326 -24.15 -5.86 -11.63
N GLU A 327 -25.46 -6.08 -11.70
CA GLU A 327 -26.18 -6.27 -12.98
C GLU A 327 -25.85 -5.21 -14.05
N PRO A 328 -25.77 -3.90 -13.72
CA PRO A 328 -25.42 -2.87 -14.71
C PRO A 328 -24.02 -3.01 -15.32
N LEU A 329 -23.09 -3.72 -14.67
CA LEU A 329 -21.71 -3.90 -15.12
C LEU A 329 -21.51 -5.12 -16.03
N ARG A 330 -22.41 -6.10 -15.99
CA ARG A 330 -22.30 -7.37 -16.75
C ARG A 330 -22.23 -7.13 -18.25
N ALA A 331 -23.12 -6.30 -18.79
CA ALA A 331 -23.13 -5.98 -20.22
C ALA A 331 -21.88 -5.19 -20.66
N PRO A 332 -21.44 -4.13 -19.95
CA PRO A 332 -20.15 -3.46 -20.22
C PRO A 332 -18.94 -4.40 -20.24
N LEU A 333 -18.85 -5.37 -19.33
CA LEU A 333 -17.76 -6.35 -19.30
C LEU A 333 -17.75 -7.24 -20.56
N LEU A 334 -18.91 -7.76 -20.95
CA LEU A 334 -19.03 -8.55 -22.18
C LEU A 334 -18.75 -7.72 -23.42
N GLU A 335 -19.17 -6.45 -23.43
CA GLU A 335 -18.92 -5.52 -24.53
C GLU A 335 -17.43 -5.19 -24.68
N PHE A 336 -16.70 -5.06 -23.58
CA PHE A 336 -15.24 -4.94 -23.60
C PHE A 336 -14.58 -6.11 -24.36
N ALA A 337 -14.98 -7.35 -24.06
CA ALA A 337 -14.48 -8.52 -24.77
C ALA A 337 -14.90 -8.52 -26.25
N LYS A 338 -16.16 -8.18 -26.56
CA LYS A 338 -16.66 -8.09 -27.95
C LYS A 338 -15.84 -7.13 -28.82
N ARG A 339 -15.32 -6.05 -28.23
CA ARG A 339 -14.50 -5.02 -28.91
C ARG A 339 -13.02 -5.36 -29.08
N GLY A 340 -12.58 -6.56 -28.67
CA GLY A 340 -11.19 -7.01 -28.83
C GLY A 340 -10.44 -7.25 -27.53
N GLY A 341 -11.04 -6.92 -26.39
CA GLY A 341 -10.46 -7.19 -25.07
C GLY A 341 -10.42 -8.67 -24.71
N THR A 342 -9.63 -9.00 -23.69
CA THR A 342 -9.62 -10.33 -23.05
C THR A 342 -10.27 -10.23 -21.68
N LEU A 343 -11.44 -10.84 -21.51
CA LEU A 343 -12.12 -10.90 -20.23
C LEU A 343 -11.86 -12.26 -19.59
N VAL A 344 -11.32 -12.27 -18.38
CA VAL A 344 -11.08 -13.48 -17.57
C VAL A 344 -12.12 -13.53 -16.47
N VAL A 345 -12.88 -14.63 -16.38
CA VAL A 345 -13.99 -14.79 -15.43
C VAL A 345 -13.91 -16.10 -14.66
N ALA A 346 -14.29 -16.05 -13.40
CA ALA A 346 -14.49 -17.18 -12.52
C ALA A 346 -15.60 -16.86 -11.52
N PRO A 347 -16.47 -17.81 -11.15
CA PRO A 347 -17.61 -17.52 -10.31
C PRO A 347 -17.16 -17.24 -8.88
N SER A 348 -17.93 -16.45 -8.14
CA SER A 348 -17.75 -16.43 -6.69
C SER A 348 -18.23 -17.75 -6.08
N ALA A 349 -17.74 -18.08 -4.88
CA ALA A 349 -18.18 -19.28 -4.17
C ALA A 349 -19.68 -19.26 -3.81
N SER A 350 -20.29 -18.06 -3.78
CA SER A 350 -21.70 -17.83 -3.45
C SER A 350 -22.61 -17.69 -4.68
N GLU A 351 -22.04 -17.60 -5.89
CA GLU A 351 -22.77 -17.37 -7.12
C GLU A 351 -23.59 -18.61 -7.51
N ARG A 352 -24.91 -18.43 -7.70
CA ARG A 352 -25.82 -19.53 -8.06
C ARG A 352 -25.71 -19.96 -9.52
N ALA A 353 -25.39 -19.02 -10.40
CA ALA A 353 -25.29 -19.24 -11.83
C ALA A 353 -24.35 -18.19 -12.45
N PRO A 354 -23.35 -18.61 -13.26
CA PRO A 354 -22.39 -17.70 -13.88
C PRO A 354 -23.06 -16.59 -14.69
N TRP A 355 -22.80 -15.33 -14.35
CA TRP A 355 -23.41 -14.16 -15.02
C TRP A 355 -23.06 -14.04 -16.51
N TRP A 356 -21.98 -14.69 -16.96
CA TRP A 356 -21.56 -14.74 -18.37
C TRP A 356 -22.14 -15.92 -19.16
N SER A 357 -22.89 -16.83 -18.52
CA SER A 357 -23.38 -18.08 -19.12
C SER A 357 -24.25 -17.87 -20.37
N THR A 358 -25.00 -16.76 -20.46
CA THR A 358 -25.83 -16.43 -21.63
C THR A 358 -25.00 -15.96 -22.83
N ALA A 359 -23.80 -15.44 -22.60
CA ALA A 359 -22.89 -14.95 -23.64
C ALA A 359 -21.91 -16.03 -24.12
N ALA A 360 -21.75 -17.11 -23.36
CA ALA A 360 -20.80 -18.17 -23.62
C ALA A 360 -21.34 -19.51 -23.09
N GLN A 361 -21.80 -20.37 -24.01
CA GLN A 361 -21.94 -21.78 -23.67
C GLN A 361 -20.53 -22.39 -23.67
N PRO A 362 -20.07 -22.99 -22.56
CA PRO A 362 -18.78 -23.68 -22.54
C PRO A 362 -18.81 -24.77 -23.61
N GLY A 363 -18.00 -24.63 -24.66
CA GLY A 363 -17.77 -25.73 -25.59
C GLY A 363 -17.13 -26.89 -24.83
N LYS A 364 -17.54 -28.13 -25.10
CA LYS A 364 -16.87 -29.33 -24.59
C LYS A 364 -15.44 -29.33 -25.13
N SER A 365 -14.49 -28.87 -24.34
CA SER A 365 -13.06 -29.00 -24.62
C SER A 365 -12.65 -30.45 -24.36
N GLU A 366 -12.19 -31.14 -25.40
CA GLU A 366 -11.52 -32.43 -25.25
C GLU A 366 -10.18 -32.19 -24.56
N ALA A 367 -9.98 -32.83 -23.40
CA ALA A 367 -8.80 -32.71 -22.53
C ALA A 367 -8.75 -31.53 -21.56
N GLY A 368 -9.83 -31.28 -20.80
CA GLY A 368 -9.75 -30.65 -19.46
C GLY A 368 -9.07 -29.27 -19.37
N THR A 369 -8.82 -28.60 -20.50
CA THR A 369 -8.09 -27.33 -20.56
C THR A 369 -9.08 -26.20 -20.82
N HIS A 370 -8.98 -25.19 -19.96
CA HIS A 370 -9.72 -23.93 -19.92
C HIS A 370 -9.42 -23.08 -21.18
N GLY A 371 -10.07 -23.40 -22.30
CA GLY A 371 -9.81 -22.75 -23.58
C GLY A 371 -10.50 -21.38 -23.73
N PRO A 372 -9.85 -20.39 -24.37
CA PRO A 372 -10.47 -19.09 -24.65
C PRO A 372 -11.65 -19.23 -25.61
N LEU A 373 -12.82 -18.75 -25.21
CA LEU A 373 -14.00 -18.64 -26.06
C LEU A 373 -13.93 -17.33 -26.84
N ARG A 374 -14.06 -17.40 -28.16
CA ARG A 374 -14.12 -16.18 -28.99
C ARG A 374 -15.44 -15.45 -28.72
N LEU A 375 -15.34 -14.16 -28.41
CA LEU A 375 -16.50 -13.31 -28.18
C LEU A 375 -16.30 -12.02 -28.99
N GLY A 376 -16.99 -11.89 -30.12
CA GLY A 376 -16.77 -10.79 -31.07
C GLY A 376 -15.33 -10.80 -31.62
N GLN A 377 -14.64 -9.67 -31.48
CA GLN A 377 -13.24 -9.50 -31.89
C GLN A 377 -12.24 -9.95 -30.81
N GLY A 378 -12.67 -10.11 -29.57
CA GLY A 378 -11.83 -10.51 -28.45
C GLY A 378 -12.12 -11.92 -27.95
N ARG A 379 -11.86 -12.13 -26.66
CA ARG A 379 -11.96 -13.46 -26.03
C ARG A 379 -12.46 -13.39 -24.59
N LEU A 380 -13.13 -14.45 -24.20
CA LEU A 380 -13.56 -14.75 -22.85
C LEU A 380 -12.80 -16.00 -22.37
N ILE A 381 -12.02 -15.88 -21.29
CA ILE A 381 -11.38 -17.02 -20.62
C ILE A 381 -12.25 -17.36 -19.42
N VAL A 382 -12.81 -18.58 -19.41
CA VAL A 382 -13.79 -19.01 -18.41
C VAL A 382 -13.19 -20.07 -17.51
N TYR A 383 -13.18 -19.79 -16.22
CA TYR A 383 -13.03 -20.80 -15.18
C TYR A 383 -14.44 -21.19 -14.70
N PRO A 384 -14.80 -22.49 -14.81
CA PRO A 384 -16.14 -22.94 -14.46
C PRO A 384 -16.39 -22.97 -12.95
N GLU A 385 -15.33 -22.96 -12.16
CA GLU A 385 -15.33 -23.01 -10.70
C GLU A 385 -14.58 -21.81 -10.14
N PRO A 386 -14.83 -21.44 -8.86
CA PRO A 386 -14.03 -20.42 -8.20
C PRO A 386 -12.54 -20.76 -8.24
N ILE A 387 -11.71 -19.75 -8.40
CA ILE A 387 -10.25 -19.89 -8.40
C ILE A 387 -9.80 -20.31 -7.00
N VAL A 388 -9.22 -21.51 -6.92
CA VAL A 388 -8.58 -22.04 -5.72
C VAL A 388 -7.05 -21.94 -5.84
N ASP A 389 -6.48 -22.31 -6.99
CA ASP A 389 -5.05 -22.10 -7.27
C ASP A 389 -4.81 -20.69 -7.82
N VAL A 390 -4.67 -19.74 -6.88
CA VAL A 390 -4.40 -18.33 -7.21
C VAL A 390 -3.03 -18.10 -7.85
N HIS A 391 -2.08 -19.03 -7.67
CA HIS A 391 -0.75 -18.90 -8.25
C HIS A 391 -0.77 -19.20 -9.74
N GLU A 392 -1.34 -20.34 -10.14
CA GLU A 392 -1.52 -20.70 -11.55
C GLU A 392 -2.41 -19.67 -12.26
N PHE A 393 -3.49 -19.24 -11.60
CA PHE A 393 -4.38 -18.23 -12.14
C PHE A 393 -3.68 -16.89 -12.45
N ALA A 394 -2.78 -16.42 -11.58
CA ALA A 394 -2.03 -15.20 -11.83
C ALA A 394 -1.11 -15.32 -13.06
N LEU A 395 -0.52 -16.51 -13.29
CA LEU A 395 0.28 -16.79 -14.49
C LEU A 395 -0.60 -16.85 -15.74
N ASP A 396 -1.80 -17.42 -15.63
CA ASP A 396 -2.78 -17.43 -16.72
C ASP A 396 -3.25 -16.03 -17.11
N VAL A 397 -3.44 -15.13 -16.15
CA VAL A 397 -3.74 -13.71 -16.42
C VAL A 397 -2.58 -13.05 -17.18
N ILE A 398 -1.33 -13.30 -16.79
CA ILE A 398 -0.15 -12.79 -17.51
C ILE A 398 -0.07 -13.40 -18.93
N ALA A 399 -0.38 -14.68 -19.08
CA ALA A 399 -0.44 -15.35 -20.38
C ALA A 399 -1.57 -14.78 -21.26
N ALA A 400 -2.71 -14.45 -20.66
CA ALA A 400 -3.85 -13.80 -21.31
C ALA A 400 -3.52 -12.38 -21.80
N LEU A 401 -2.55 -11.70 -21.20
CA LEU A 401 -2.02 -10.45 -21.75
C LEU A 401 -1.08 -10.68 -22.94
N ASN A 402 -0.47 -11.86 -23.03
CA ASN A 402 0.76 -12.21 -23.75
C ASN A 402 2.02 -11.72 -23.01
N TRP A 403 2.84 -12.68 -22.58
CA TRP A 403 4.07 -12.46 -21.81
C TRP A 403 5.09 -11.54 -22.50
N LYS A 404 5.01 -11.38 -23.83
CA LYS A 404 5.88 -10.49 -24.61
C LYS A 404 5.48 -9.01 -24.55
N VAL A 405 4.31 -8.67 -24.01
CA VAL A 405 3.79 -7.29 -23.97
C VAL A 405 3.29 -6.92 -22.57
N ARG A 406 3.85 -7.56 -21.53
CA ARG A 406 3.55 -7.22 -20.14
C ARG A 406 4.19 -5.91 -19.73
N ASP A 407 3.51 -5.19 -18.83
CA ASP A 407 3.96 -3.88 -18.36
C ASP A 407 5.33 -3.94 -17.68
N LEU A 408 5.61 -5.01 -16.94
CA LEU A 408 6.87 -5.22 -16.23
C LEU A 408 7.31 -6.68 -16.24
N ARG A 409 8.61 -6.88 -16.42
CA ARG A 409 9.31 -8.14 -16.20
C ARG A 409 10.63 -7.86 -15.51
N ILE A 410 10.93 -8.68 -14.50
CA ILE A 410 12.19 -8.65 -13.76
C ILE A 410 12.79 -10.05 -13.81
N TRP A 411 14.10 -10.16 -14.09
CA TRP A 411 14.84 -11.43 -14.09
C TRP A 411 16.02 -11.36 -13.14
N GLY A 412 16.33 -12.49 -12.49
CA GLY A 412 17.49 -12.56 -11.60
C GLY A 412 17.31 -11.76 -10.30
N ALA A 413 16.08 -11.37 -9.97
CA ALA A 413 15.72 -10.60 -8.79
C ALA A 413 14.35 -11.00 -8.22
N PRO A 414 14.22 -12.22 -7.67
CA PRO A 414 12.93 -12.76 -7.26
C PRO A 414 12.38 -12.14 -5.96
N THR A 415 13.18 -11.33 -5.25
CA THR A 415 12.76 -10.57 -4.05
C THR A 415 12.40 -9.12 -4.36
N ILE A 416 12.44 -8.71 -5.62
CA ILE A 416 12.12 -7.34 -6.04
C ILE A 416 10.73 -7.32 -6.64
N LEU A 417 9.87 -6.48 -6.07
CA LEU A 417 8.58 -6.12 -6.66
C LEU A 417 8.67 -4.72 -7.25
N GLY A 418 8.03 -4.55 -8.41
CA GLY A 418 7.94 -3.26 -9.07
C GLY A 418 6.50 -2.81 -9.27
N LEU A 419 6.32 -1.50 -9.37
CA LEU A 419 5.04 -0.88 -9.65
C LEU A 419 5.18 0.13 -10.78
N VAL A 420 4.46 -0.13 -11.88
CA VAL A 420 4.46 0.73 -13.06
C VAL A 420 3.46 1.87 -12.87
N ARG A 421 3.92 3.09 -13.17
CA ARG A 421 3.15 4.33 -13.22
C ARG A 421 3.41 4.98 -14.57
N ARG A 422 2.38 5.23 -15.37
CA ARG A 422 2.55 5.96 -16.64
C ARG A 422 1.95 7.34 -16.54
N SER A 423 2.64 8.31 -17.09
CA SER A 423 2.15 9.68 -17.22
C SER A 423 1.30 9.82 -18.48
N THR A 424 0.38 10.78 -18.47
CA THR A 424 -0.42 11.16 -19.64
C THR A 424 0.43 11.73 -20.77
N GLN A 425 1.64 12.19 -20.47
CA GLN A 425 2.63 12.69 -21.44
C GLN A 425 3.47 11.56 -22.07
N GLY A 426 3.17 10.29 -21.77
CA GLY A 426 3.82 9.13 -22.39
C GLY A 426 5.11 8.66 -21.71
N GLY A 427 5.49 9.27 -20.59
CA GLY A 427 6.58 8.81 -19.72
C GLY A 427 6.16 7.66 -18.80
N LEU A 428 7.14 7.01 -18.18
CA LEU A 428 6.94 5.91 -17.24
C LEU A 428 7.82 6.11 -16.02
N THR A 429 7.24 5.93 -14.83
CA THR A 429 7.93 5.81 -13.57
C THR A 429 7.75 4.37 -13.08
N LEU A 430 8.84 3.69 -12.77
CA LEU A 430 8.84 2.36 -12.18
C LEU A 430 9.37 2.46 -10.75
N GLY A 431 8.51 2.25 -9.76
CA GLY A 431 8.95 2.08 -8.38
C GLY A 431 9.42 0.64 -8.15
N LEU A 432 10.59 0.47 -7.54
CA LEU A 432 11.18 -0.83 -7.20
C LEU A 432 11.40 -0.93 -5.70
N ILE A 433 11.09 -2.10 -5.14
CA ILE A 433 11.24 -2.39 -3.71
C ILE A 433 11.95 -3.74 -3.58
N ASP A 434 13.08 -3.78 -2.87
CA ASP A 434 13.81 -5.02 -2.56
C ASP A 434 13.51 -5.50 -1.14
N TYR A 435 12.81 -6.63 -1.05
CA TYR A 435 12.46 -7.28 0.21
C TYR A 435 13.57 -8.22 0.69
N GLY A 436 14.52 -8.58 -0.19
CA GLY A 436 15.55 -9.60 0.06
C GLY A 436 16.87 -9.05 0.58
N HIS A 437 17.01 -7.72 0.67
CA HIS A 437 18.22 -7.04 1.12
C HIS A 437 19.47 -7.50 0.34
N ARG A 438 19.37 -7.55 -0.98
CA ARG A 438 20.37 -8.18 -1.85
C ARG A 438 21.68 -7.42 -1.93
N TRP A 439 21.69 -6.15 -1.53
CA TRP A 439 22.89 -5.33 -1.48
C TRP A 439 23.88 -5.86 -0.42
N THR A 440 24.74 -6.78 -0.87
CA THR A 440 25.92 -7.24 -0.13
C THR A 440 27.16 -6.80 -0.89
N GLN A 441 28.19 -6.34 -0.18
CA GLN A 441 29.35 -5.65 -0.77
C GLN A 441 30.18 -6.46 -1.77
N ASP A 442 29.93 -7.77 -1.94
CA ASP A 442 30.86 -8.66 -2.63
C ASP A 442 30.35 -9.31 -3.92
N HIS A 443 29.04 -9.29 -4.23
CA HIS A 443 28.52 -9.84 -5.49
C HIS A 443 27.33 -9.00 -5.95
N ASP A 444 27.45 -8.34 -7.10
CA ASP A 444 26.38 -7.53 -7.71
C ASP A 444 25.62 -8.44 -8.68
N PRO A 445 24.45 -9.03 -8.33
CA PRO A 445 23.63 -9.66 -9.34
C PRO A 445 22.93 -8.55 -10.11
N ASP A 446 23.60 -8.05 -11.14
CA ASP A 446 22.96 -7.35 -12.25
C ASP A 446 21.64 -8.06 -12.55
N PHE A 447 20.54 -7.32 -12.51
CA PHE A 447 19.24 -7.87 -12.83
C PHE A 447 18.63 -7.10 -14.00
N LEU A 448 17.89 -7.83 -14.82
CA LEU A 448 17.30 -7.27 -16.03
C LEU A 448 15.88 -6.82 -15.71
N ILE A 449 15.53 -5.64 -16.21
CA ILE A 449 14.17 -5.12 -16.23
C ILE A 449 13.75 -4.99 -17.69
N GLN A 450 12.53 -5.38 -18.00
CA GLN A 450 11.89 -5.09 -19.26
C GLN A 450 10.53 -4.48 -18.99
N VAL A 451 10.24 -3.38 -19.68
CA VAL A 451 8.95 -2.69 -19.60
C VAL A 451 8.32 -2.58 -20.97
N TYR A 452 6.99 -2.54 -21.01
CA TYR A 452 6.26 -2.25 -22.24
C TYR A 452 6.31 -0.76 -22.58
N GLY A 453 6.72 -0.46 -23.81
CA GLY A 453 6.93 0.89 -24.34
C GLY A 453 8.36 1.09 -24.85
N ARG A 454 8.51 2.09 -25.72
CA ARG A 454 9.79 2.46 -26.34
C ARG A 454 10.32 3.72 -25.65
N PHE A 455 11.35 3.55 -24.82
CA PHE A 455 11.93 4.65 -24.05
C PHE A 455 13.40 4.83 -24.47
N ALA A 456 13.74 6.06 -24.87
CA ALA A 456 15.09 6.38 -25.34
C ALA A 456 16.00 6.83 -24.19
N LYS A 457 15.41 7.27 -23.08
CA LYS A 457 16.11 7.73 -21.88
C LYS A 457 15.52 7.03 -20.66
N ALA A 458 16.40 6.63 -19.75
CA ALA A 458 16.03 6.10 -18.46
C ALA A 458 17.04 6.55 -17.40
N GLU A 459 16.55 6.90 -16.23
CA GLU A 459 17.38 7.36 -15.10
C GLU A 459 16.92 6.65 -13.82
N LEU A 460 17.88 6.15 -13.04
CA LEU A 460 17.65 5.57 -11.71
C LEU A 460 17.84 6.66 -10.66
N LEU A 461 16.83 6.80 -9.81
CA LEU A 461 16.80 7.65 -8.63
C LEU A 461 16.79 6.74 -7.40
N VAL A 462 17.70 7.00 -6.46
CA VAL A 462 17.84 6.23 -5.21
C VAL A 462 18.07 7.16 -4.02
N PRO A 463 17.60 6.82 -2.80
CA PRO A 463 17.79 7.65 -1.61
C PRO A 463 19.25 7.97 -1.27
N GLU A 464 20.18 7.12 -1.70
CA GLU A 464 21.60 7.24 -1.40
C GLU A 464 22.32 8.32 -2.22
N ARG A 465 21.71 8.83 -3.30
CA ARG A 465 22.34 9.78 -4.22
C ARG A 465 21.41 10.93 -4.56
N SER A 466 21.94 12.15 -4.53
CA SER A 466 21.20 13.36 -4.93
C SER A 466 21.08 13.51 -6.45
N ALA A 467 22.03 12.96 -7.21
CA ALA A 467 22.01 12.96 -8.66
C ALA A 467 21.44 11.65 -9.19
N SER A 468 20.66 11.74 -10.27
CA SER A 468 20.16 10.56 -10.98
C SER A 468 21.32 9.80 -11.64
N ILE A 469 21.15 8.47 -11.76
CA ILE A 469 22.10 7.58 -12.42
C ILE A 469 21.56 7.30 -13.82
N PRO A 470 22.24 7.74 -14.89
CA PRO A 470 21.78 7.46 -16.25
C PRO A 470 21.87 5.96 -16.52
N LEU A 471 20.78 5.38 -17.03
CA LEU A 471 20.71 3.99 -17.45
C LEU A 471 20.82 3.91 -18.97
N SER A 472 21.18 2.74 -19.47
CA SER A 472 21.30 2.47 -20.92
C SER A 472 20.10 1.65 -21.41
N PRO A 473 18.96 2.28 -21.75
CA PRO A 473 17.81 1.55 -22.27
C PRO A 473 18.10 0.94 -23.65
N ARG A 474 17.69 -0.32 -23.84
CA ARG A 474 17.78 -1.04 -25.10
C ARG A 474 16.37 -1.30 -25.62
N VAL A 475 15.99 -0.64 -26.71
CA VAL A 475 14.67 -0.84 -27.33
C VAL A 475 14.66 -2.14 -28.15
N ARG A 476 13.70 -3.02 -27.86
CA ARG A 476 13.49 -4.33 -28.50
C ARG A 476 12.04 -4.43 -29.00
N GLY A 477 11.79 -3.97 -30.22
CA GLY A 477 10.42 -3.89 -30.74
C GLY A 477 9.59 -2.88 -29.95
N GLU A 478 8.52 -3.34 -29.30
CA GLU A 478 7.64 -2.53 -28.44
C GLU A 478 8.09 -2.45 -26.97
N LEU A 479 9.26 -3.01 -26.66
CA LEU A 479 9.76 -3.15 -25.29
C LEU A 479 11.04 -2.34 -25.10
N THR A 480 11.32 -1.98 -23.85
CA THR A 480 12.59 -1.41 -23.43
C THR A 480 13.20 -2.27 -22.34
N GLU A 481 14.46 -2.65 -22.51
CA GLU A 481 15.25 -3.43 -21.55
C GLU A 481 16.31 -2.55 -20.87
N ILE A 482 16.51 -2.76 -19.58
CA ILE A 482 17.49 -2.04 -18.77
C ILE A 482 18.16 -3.03 -17.82
N GLU A 483 19.48 -3.03 -17.81
CA GLU A 483 20.28 -3.71 -16.78
C GLU A 483 20.36 -2.77 -15.56
N LEU A 484 19.95 -3.25 -14.39
CA LEU A 484 19.98 -2.46 -13.16
C LEU A 484 21.08 -2.95 -12.21
N ARG A 485 21.72 -1.95 -11.59
CA ARG A 485 22.69 -2.07 -10.50
C ARG A 485 22.29 -1.09 -9.39
N ASP A 486 22.92 -1.20 -8.23
CA ASP A 486 22.82 -0.20 -7.16
C ASP A 486 21.40 0.00 -6.55
N LEU A 487 20.56 -1.04 -6.50
CA LEU A 487 19.30 -0.99 -5.73
C LEU A 487 19.51 -1.55 -4.33
N ARG A 488 19.33 -0.73 -3.29
CA ARG A 488 19.43 -1.16 -1.89
C ARG A 488 18.11 -1.68 -1.32
N TYR A 489 17.12 -0.81 -1.17
CA TYR A 489 15.78 -1.17 -0.68
C TYR A 489 14.67 -0.56 -1.52
N VAL A 490 14.86 0.68 -1.98
CA VAL A 490 13.89 1.39 -2.81
C VAL A 490 14.60 2.20 -3.89
N GLY A 491 14.00 2.27 -5.08
CA GLY A 491 14.48 3.10 -6.17
C GLY A 491 13.37 3.39 -7.17
N LEU A 492 13.49 4.50 -7.90
CA LEU A 492 12.58 4.87 -8.97
C LEU A 492 13.34 4.90 -10.28
N ILE A 493 12.78 4.31 -11.34
CA ILE A 493 13.30 4.51 -12.69
C ILE A 493 12.33 5.40 -13.45
N GLN A 494 12.81 6.58 -13.85
CA GLN A 494 12.07 7.49 -14.71
C GLN A 494 12.48 7.27 -16.16
N MET A 495 11.51 7.07 -17.04
CA MET A 495 11.72 6.79 -18.46
C MET A 495 10.96 7.76 -19.33
N GLN A 496 11.62 8.22 -20.39
CA GLN A 496 11.06 9.17 -21.35
C GLN A 496 11.12 8.57 -22.76
N ARG A 497 10.07 8.81 -23.54
CA ARG A 497 10.08 8.52 -24.97
C ARG A 497 11.11 9.42 -25.65
N GLY A 498 11.76 8.92 -26.69
CA GLY A 498 12.54 9.79 -27.58
C GLY A 498 11.59 10.75 -28.30
N GLU A 499 12.08 11.95 -28.64
CA GLU A 499 11.41 12.77 -29.66
C GLU A 499 11.45 11.97 -30.97
N GLU A 500 10.28 11.76 -31.59
CA GLU A 500 10.16 11.14 -32.92
C GLU A 500 10.61 12.08 -34.03
#